data_AF-A0A9Q3Q5G5-F1
#
_entry.id   AF-A0A9Q3Q5G5-F1
#
_cell.length_a   1.000
_cell.length_b   1.000
_cell.length_c   1.000
_cell.angle_alpha   90.00
_cell.angle_beta   90.00
_cell.angle_gamma   90.00
#
_symmetry.space_group_name_H-M   'P 1'
#
loop_
_entity.id
_entity.type
_entity.pdbx_description
1 polymer ?
#
loop_
_entity_poly.entity_id
_entity_poly.type
_entity_poly.pdbx_seq_one_letter_code
_entity_poly.pdbx_strand_id
1 'polypeptide(L)'
;MQIGLFKEHHLMTCKHPTDNCPPIMPYLDVETHGRIVGMRQAGLSFRAIDQLAGVPLTTIYNTVFKYQQIGTVKTQRKNGRPTILKDCDQCQLSRIITRCHCLTVSQVTNLMTENVSTRTIQQEIHKL
;
A
#
# COMPACT_ATOMS: atom_id res chain seq x y z
N MET A 1 -28.93 -68.44 -10.24
CA MET A 1 -27.91 -67.90 -11.18
C MET A 1 -28.22 -66.41 -11.35
N GLN A 2 -27.34 -65.44 -11.19
CA GLN A 2 -25.93 -65.42 -10.88
C GLN A 2 -25.63 -63.94 -10.52
N ILE A 3 -24.75 -63.74 -9.54
CA ILE A 3 -23.77 -62.65 -9.35
C ILE A 3 -24.21 -61.17 -9.37
N GLY A 4 -23.89 -60.51 -8.25
CA GLY A 4 -23.97 -59.06 -8.09
C GLY A 4 -22.90 -58.28 -8.86
N LEU A 5 -23.04 -56.96 -8.80
CA LEU A 5 -21.94 -56.03 -8.98
C LEU A 5 -22.27 -54.72 -8.27
N PHE A 6 -21.70 -54.64 -7.06
CA PHE A 6 -21.17 -53.45 -6.41
C PHE A 6 -20.91 -52.31 -7.42
N LYS A 7 -21.69 -51.22 -7.36
CA LYS A 7 -21.25 -49.95 -7.92
C LYS A 7 -21.53 -48.79 -6.97
N GLU A 8 -20.46 -48.54 -6.23
CA GLU A 8 -19.89 -47.22 -5.97
C GLU A 8 -20.75 -46.26 -5.17
N HIS A 9 -20.42 -46.19 -3.87
CA HIS A 9 -20.43 -44.96 -3.10
C HIS A 9 -19.97 -43.81 -4.01
N HIS A 10 -20.90 -43.01 -4.52
CA HIS A 10 -20.56 -41.74 -5.12
C HIS A 10 -20.09 -40.86 -3.98
N LEU A 11 -18.77 -40.81 -3.85
CA LEU A 11 -18.02 -39.95 -2.96
C LEU A 11 -18.74 -38.61 -2.85
N MET A 12 -19.11 -38.22 -1.62
CA MET A 12 -19.20 -36.81 -1.27
C MET A 12 -17.81 -36.23 -1.50
N THR A 13 -17.49 -35.89 -2.74
CA THR A 13 -16.44 -34.92 -3.01
C THR A 13 -17.02 -33.61 -2.54
N CYS A 14 -16.69 -33.24 -1.31
CA CYS A 14 -16.81 -31.87 -0.83
C CYS A 14 -16.11 -31.00 -1.88
N LYS A 15 -16.87 -30.44 -2.84
CA LYS A 15 -16.37 -29.38 -3.69
C LYS A 15 -16.08 -28.24 -2.73
N HIS A 16 -14.80 -28.09 -2.38
CA HIS A 16 -14.34 -26.88 -1.72
C HIS A 16 -14.80 -25.71 -2.59
N PRO A 17 -15.55 -24.73 -2.06
CA PRO A 17 -15.97 -23.56 -2.81
C PRO A 17 -14.76 -22.62 -2.96
N THR A 18 -13.73 -23.04 -3.67
CA THR A 18 -12.54 -22.22 -3.98
C THR A 18 -12.37 -21.96 -5.48
N ASP A 19 -13.30 -22.44 -6.33
CA ASP A 19 -13.22 -22.25 -7.79
C ASP A 19 -14.10 -21.11 -8.32
N ASN A 20 -14.69 -20.30 -7.44
CA ASN A 20 -15.34 -19.03 -7.79
C ASN A 20 -14.98 -17.92 -6.79
N CYS A 21 -13.76 -17.95 -6.26
CA CYS A 21 -13.24 -16.76 -5.61
C CYS A 21 -13.07 -15.69 -6.71
N PRO A 22 -13.81 -14.56 -6.67
CA PRO A 22 -13.48 -13.45 -7.55
C PRO A 22 -12.00 -13.11 -7.32
N PRO A 23 -11.25 -12.77 -8.38
CA PRO A 23 -9.82 -12.55 -8.28
C PRO A 23 -9.52 -11.62 -7.11
N ILE A 24 -8.59 -12.03 -6.25
CA ILE A 24 -8.00 -11.21 -5.19
C ILE A 24 -7.75 -9.84 -5.83
N MET A 25 -8.51 -8.83 -5.40
CA MET A 25 -8.75 -7.62 -6.18
C MET A 25 -7.42 -7.06 -6.72
N PRO A 26 -7.18 -7.12 -8.05
CA PRO A 26 -6.02 -6.46 -8.62
C PRO A 26 -6.19 -4.98 -8.34
N TYR A 27 -5.12 -4.36 -7.85
CA TYR A 27 -5.03 -2.91 -7.68
C TYR A 27 -5.60 -2.23 -8.94
N LEU A 28 -6.68 -1.45 -8.79
CA LEU A 28 -7.28 -0.76 -9.93
C LEU A 28 -6.22 0.13 -10.56
N ASP A 29 -6.05 0.00 -11.87
CA ASP A 29 -5.11 0.84 -12.59
C ASP A 29 -5.58 2.31 -12.60
N VAL A 30 -4.63 3.23 -12.77
CA VAL A 30 -4.89 4.68 -12.82
C VAL A 30 -5.90 5.01 -13.92
N GLU A 31 -5.86 4.32 -15.05
CA GLU A 31 -6.81 4.50 -16.15
C GLU A 31 -8.24 4.13 -15.73
N THR A 32 -8.39 3.04 -14.97
CA THR A 32 -9.70 2.58 -14.50
C THR A 32 -10.29 3.57 -13.50
N HIS A 33 -9.47 4.08 -12.57
CA HIS A 33 -9.89 5.13 -11.66
C HIS A 33 -10.27 6.42 -12.40
N GLY A 34 -9.51 6.79 -13.44
CA GLY A 34 -9.78 7.96 -14.26
C GLY A 34 -11.10 7.82 -15.01
N ARG A 35 -11.37 6.63 -15.56
CA ARG A 35 -12.64 6.32 -16.24
C ARG A 35 -13.84 6.43 -15.30
N ILE A 36 -13.73 5.92 -14.06
CA ILE A 36 -14.78 6.04 -13.03
C ILE A 36 -15.07 7.51 -12.71
N VAL A 37 -14.03 8.30 -12.47
CA VAL A 37 -14.16 9.73 -12.15
C VAL A 37 -14.76 10.50 -13.33
N GLY A 38 -14.30 10.23 -14.55
CA GLY A 38 -14.82 10.85 -15.77
C GLY A 38 -16.31 10.55 -15.99
N MET A 39 -16.73 9.29 -15.82
CA MET A 39 -18.15 8.93 -15.89
C MET A 39 -18.97 9.63 -14.80
N ARG A 40 -18.42 9.77 -13.59
CA ARG A 40 -19.11 10.49 -12.51
C ARG A 40 -19.24 11.99 -12.83
N GLN A 41 -18.20 12.60 -13.39
CA GLN A 41 -18.21 14.00 -13.83
C GLN A 41 -19.18 14.24 -14.98
N ALA A 42 -19.35 13.25 -15.87
CA ALA A 42 -20.37 13.26 -16.92
C ALA A 42 -21.81 13.07 -16.40
N GLY A 43 -22.01 12.92 -15.08
CA GLY A 43 -23.33 12.86 -14.45
C GLY A 43 -23.91 11.45 -14.32
N LEU A 44 -23.16 10.39 -14.63
CA LEU A 44 -23.66 9.01 -14.49
C LEU A 44 -23.89 8.64 -13.01
N SER A 45 -24.88 7.77 -12.79
CA SER A 45 -25.16 7.19 -11.48
C SER A 45 -24.16 6.09 -11.14
N PHE A 46 -23.92 5.83 -9.84
CA PHE A 46 -22.99 4.79 -9.41
C PHE A 46 -23.34 3.39 -9.95
N ARG A 47 -24.64 3.08 -10.08
CA ARG A 47 -25.12 1.82 -10.68
C ARG A 47 -24.85 1.74 -12.18
N ALA A 48 -25.01 2.84 -12.91
CA ALA A 48 -24.64 2.87 -14.33
C ALA A 48 -23.12 2.69 -14.51
N ILE A 49 -22.32 3.28 -13.62
CA ILE A 49 -20.86 3.12 -13.64
C ILE A 49 -20.45 1.68 -13.33
N ASP A 50 -21.10 1.00 -12.38
CA ASP A 50 -20.88 -0.42 -12.06
C ASP A 50 -21.10 -1.31 -13.30
N GLN A 51 -22.23 -1.13 -13.99
CA GLN A 51 -22.56 -1.88 -15.20
C GLN A 51 -21.58 -1.62 -16.37
N LEU A 52 -21.12 -0.38 -16.54
CA LEU A 52 -20.21 -0.01 -17.63
C LEU A 52 -18.75 -0.35 -17.32
N ALA A 53 -18.33 -0.20 -16.07
CA ALA A 53 -16.94 -0.37 -15.66
C ALA A 53 -16.61 -1.83 -15.29
N GLY A 54 -17.60 -2.61 -14.86
CA GLY A 54 -17.40 -3.91 -14.24
C GLY A 54 -16.67 -3.83 -12.89
N VAL A 55 -16.82 -2.70 -12.18
CA VAL A 55 -16.13 -2.44 -10.91
C VAL A 55 -17.16 -2.39 -9.78
N PRO A 56 -16.92 -3.07 -8.65
CA PRO A 56 -17.86 -3.08 -7.53
C PRO A 56 -18.24 -1.68 -7.06
N LEU A 57 -19.53 -1.49 -6.73
CA LEU A 57 -20.07 -0.23 -6.21
C LEU A 57 -19.22 0.38 -5.09
N THR A 58 -18.78 -0.41 -4.12
CA THR A 58 -17.93 0.07 -2.99
C THR A 58 -16.63 0.71 -3.47
N THR A 59 -15.98 0.13 -4.47
CA THR A 59 -14.77 0.66 -5.09
C THR A 59 -15.06 1.94 -5.87
N ILE A 60 -16.19 2.01 -6.57
CA ILE A 60 -16.63 3.23 -7.26
C ILE A 60 -16.85 4.36 -6.24
N TYR A 61 -17.59 4.10 -5.17
CA TYR A 61 -17.83 5.07 -4.09
C TYR A 61 -16.51 5.57 -3.48
N ASN A 62 -15.62 4.64 -3.09
CA ASN A 62 -14.33 4.99 -2.51
C ASN A 62 -13.45 5.79 -3.47
N THR A 63 -13.47 5.47 -4.76
CA THR A 63 -12.71 6.17 -5.80
C THR A 63 -13.21 7.60 -5.97
N VAL A 64 -14.52 7.77 -6.13
CA VAL A 64 -15.13 9.10 -6.29
C VAL A 64 -14.94 9.93 -5.03
N PHE A 65 -15.14 9.34 -3.85
CA PHE A 65 -14.95 10.04 -2.58
C PHE A 65 -13.50 10.49 -2.39
N LYS A 66 -12.51 9.61 -2.64
CA LYS A 66 -11.09 9.99 -2.59
C LYS A 66 -10.77 11.10 -3.59
N TYR A 67 -11.32 11.03 -4.80
CA TYR A 67 -11.13 12.07 -5.80
C TYR A 67 -11.72 13.40 -5.36
N GLN A 68 -12.89 13.43 -4.71
CA GLN A 68 -13.48 14.65 -4.19
C GLN A 68 -12.65 15.28 -3.06
N GLN A 69 -11.98 14.47 -2.23
CA GLN A 69 -11.15 14.96 -1.13
C GLN A 69 -9.78 15.46 -1.58
N ILE A 70 -9.13 14.73 -2.48
CA ILE A 70 -7.71 14.93 -2.84
C ILE A 70 -7.57 15.62 -4.21
N GLY A 71 -8.56 15.48 -5.10
CA GLY A 71 -8.52 15.99 -6.47
C GLY A 71 -7.69 15.14 -7.44
N THR A 72 -7.11 14.03 -6.98
CA THR A 72 -6.21 13.21 -7.79
C THR A 72 -6.65 11.75 -7.87
N VAL A 73 -6.58 11.20 -9.08
CA VAL A 73 -6.85 9.79 -9.39
C VAL A 73 -5.63 8.91 -9.07
N LYS A 74 -4.43 9.49 -9.10
CA LYS A 74 -3.17 8.78 -8.81
C LYS A 74 -3.08 8.46 -7.32
N THR A 75 -2.72 7.22 -7.01
CA THR A 75 -2.38 6.83 -5.64
C THR A 75 -1.13 7.59 -5.20
N GLN A 76 -1.30 8.42 -4.17
CA GLN A 76 -0.18 9.12 -3.57
C GLN A 76 0.70 8.14 -2.79
N ARG A 77 2.01 8.41 -2.77
CA ARG A 77 2.91 7.68 -1.88
C ARG A 77 2.46 7.91 -0.45
N LYS A 78 2.33 6.82 0.31
CA LYS A 78 2.10 6.94 1.75
C LYS A 78 3.33 7.55 2.39
N ASN A 79 3.13 8.57 3.21
CA ASN A 79 4.19 9.05 4.09
C ASN A 79 4.51 7.92 5.08
N GLY A 80 5.80 7.57 5.19
CA GLY A 80 6.27 6.60 6.16
C GLY A 80 6.16 7.15 7.59
N ARG A 81 6.71 6.41 8.55
CA ARG A 81 6.87 6.93 9.91
C ARG A 81 7.74 8.19 9.86
N PRO A 82 7.34 9.30 10.50
CA PRO A 82 8.16 10.51 10.54
C PRO A 82 9.51 10.20 11.21
N THR A 83 10.58 10.73 10.61
CA THR A 83 11.94 10.61 11.14
C THR A 83 12.10 11.50 12.37
N ILE A 84 12.88 11.04 13.35
CA ILE A 84 13.16 11.81 14.58
C ILE A 84 14.08 12.99 14.29
N LEU A 85 15.09 12.80 13.44
CA LEU A 85 15.97 13.87 12.97
C LEU A 85 15.22 14.76 11.98
N LYS A 86 15.25 16.07 12.23
CA LYS A 86 14.80 17.08 11.27
C LYS A 86 15.91 17.37 10.26
N ASP A 87 15.60 18.10 9.20
CA ASP A 87 16.56 18.46 8.16
C ASP A 87 17.80 19.18 8.73
N CYS A 88 17.60 20.05 9.73
CA CYS A 88 18.70 20.74 10.41
C CYS A 88 19.65 19.77 11.15
N ASP A 89 19.09 18.77 11.83
CA ASP A 89 19.87 17.79 12.58
C ASP A 89 20.65 16.87 11.63
N GLN A 90 20.04 16.51 10.49
CA GLN A 90 20.72 15.79 9.40
C GLN A 90 21.87 16.62 8.82
N CYS A 91 21.68 17.93 8.64
CA CYS A 91 22.76 18.82 8.22
C CYS A 91 23.89 18.89 9.25
N GLN A 92 23.57 18.95 10.54
CA GLN A 92 24.57 18.88 11.62
C GLN A 92 25.32 17.55 11.58
N LEU A 93 24.60 16.43 11.40
CA LEU A 93 25.18 15.08 11.32
C LEU A 93 26.19 15.00 10.17
N SER A 94 25.76 15.41 8.98
CA SER A 94 26.59 15.43 7.78
C SER A 94 27.86 16.27 7.98
N ARG A 95 27.76 17.44 8.61
CA ARG A 95 28.92 18.29 8.91
C ARG A 95 29.91 17.64 9.89
N ILE A 96 29.41 16.98 10.93
CA ILE A 96 30.27 16.30 11.93
C ILE A 96 31.05 15.17 11.25
N ILE A 97 30.36 14.32 10.47
CA ILE A 97 30.97 13.17 9.78
C ILE A 97 31.99 13.64 8.74
N THR A 98 31.63 14.65 7.95
CA THR A 98 32.50 15.18 6.88
C THR A 98 33.79 15.79 7.45
N ARG A 99 33.71 16.45 8.61
CA ARG A 99 34.89 17.03 9.27
C ARG A 99 35.77 15.95 9.90
N CYS A 100 35.18 14.93 10.51
CA CYS A 100 35.91 13.91 11.27
C CYS A 100 35.29 12.52 11.06
N HIS A 101 35.79 11.78 10.06
CA HIS A 101 35.30 10.44 9.72
C HIS A 101 35.67 9.34 10.74
N CYS A 102 36.61 9.60 11.65
CA CYS A 102 37.09 8.63 12.65
C CYS A 102 36.25 8.60 13.95
N LEU A 103 35.17 9.39 14.03
CA LEU A 103 34.36 9.47 15.26
C LEU A 103 33.47 8.23 15.42
N THR A 104 33.41 7.73 16.66
CA THR A 104 32.47 6.66 17.02
C THR A 104 31.04 7.19 17.10
N VAL A 105 30.04 6.33 16.89
CA VAL A 105 28.62 6.73 16.96
C VAL A 105 28.28 7.39 18.30
N SER A 106 28.82 6.89 19.41
CA SER A 106 28.60 7.49 20.73
C SER A 106 29.16 8.91 20.85
N GLN A 107 30.33 9.18 20.26
CA GLN A 107 30.90 10.53 20.22
C GLN A 107 30.05 11.47 19.36
N VAL A 108 29.56 10.99 18.22
CA VAL A 108 28.65 11.76 17.35
C VAL A 108 27.35 12.09 18.08
N THR A 109 26.78 11.13 18.82
CA THR A 109 25.59 11.37 19.65
C THR A 109 25.83 12.46 20.70
N ASN A 110 27.01 12.51 21.33
CA ASN A 110 27.34 13.55 22.31
C ASN A 110 27.56 14.95 21.68
N LEU A 111 27.90 15.01 20.39
CA LEU A 111 28.08 16.25 19.64
C LEU A 111 26.77 16.79 19.04
N MET A 112 25.70 16.00 19.10
CA MET A 112 24.37 16.40 18.67
C MET A 112 23.70 17.29 19.71
N THR A 113 22.91 18.25 19.23
CA THR A 113 22.12 19.13 20.09
C THR A 113 20.86 18.41 20.61
N GLU A 114 20.30 17.52 19.79
CA GLU A 114 19.11 16.74 20.12
C GLU A 114 19.48 15.44 20.84
N ASN A 115 18.62 15.02 21.77
CA ASN A 115 18.75 13.73 22.44
C ASN A 115 18.22 12.62 21.52
N VAL A 116 19.11 12.05 20.73
CA VAL A 116 18.80 10.98 19.77
C VAL A 116 19.51 9.69 20.15
N SER A 117 18.82 8.57 19.96
CA SER A 117 19.43 7.26 20.22
C SER A 117 20.62 7.01 19.27
N THR A 118 21.63 6.30 19.75
CA THR A 118 22.78 5.87 18.94
C THR A 118 22.34 5.07 17.71
N ARG A 119 21.28 4.26 17.84
CA ARG A 119 20.67 3.52 16.73
C ARG A 119 20.10 4.44 15.66
N THR A 120 19.45 5.53 16.04
CA THR A 120 18.92 6.53 15.11
C THR A 120 20.07 7.18 14.34
N ILE A 121 21.14 7.59 15.03
CA ILE A 121 22.32 8.17 14.40
C ILE A 121 22.97 7.18 13.43
N GLN A 122 23.14 5.92 13.82
CA GLN A 122 23.70 4.89 12.94
C GLN A 122 22.85 4.65 11.69
N GLN A 123 21.53 4.58 11.84
CA GLN A 123 20.61 4.43 10.71
C GLN A 123 20.71 5.60 9.73
N GLU A 124 20.90 6.80 10.24
CA GLU A 124 21.02 8.01 9.42
C GLU A 124 22.40 8.09 8.76
N ILE A 125 23.47 7.70 9.45
CA ILE A 125 24.81 7.54 8.85
C ILE A 125 24.78 6.58 7.67
N HIS A 126 24.05 5.46 7.76
CA HIS A 126 23.94 4.49 6.66
C HIS A 126 23.16 5.00 5.44
N LYS A 127 22.42 6.11 5.56
CA LYS A 127 21.65 6.72 4.47
C LYS A 127 22.40 7.84 3.76
N LEU A 128 23.39 8.44 4.43
CA LEU A 128 24.27 9.49 3.90
C LEU A 128 25.27 8.88 2.91
#